data_AF-A0A960PKA1-F1
#
_entry.id   AF-A0A960PKA1-F1
#
_cell.length_a   1.000
_cell.length_b   1.000
_cell.length_c   1.000
_cell.angle_alpha   90.00
_cell.angle_beta   90.00
_cell.angle_gamma   90.00
#
_symmetry.space_group_name_H-M   'P 1'
#
loop_
_entity.id
_entity.type
_entity.pdbx_description
1 polymer ?
#
loop_
_entity_poly.entity_id
_entity_poly.type
_entity_poly.pdbx_seq_one_letter_code
_entity_poly.pdbx_strand_id
1 'polypeptide(L)'
;MDRDEVGDWLRLVYGRCPGDAWLAASMIARTGEKAGRLRARSFRQVDDLDRLADEVATTAERHDVYVGCCPLDDRPAKGRGTAADAAYLPALWADLDVAGPGHSPPAEGLPLPPTRAAAIDVVSDLPTPSVFVDSGGGLQPWWILARPLAIVDDNRDEVAELVAGWGRALVAAGAAKGWHVDDVSDPARILRPPGTVNRKPSRAPAPVFIVPGEGCADLYDLDDLTPHLVAAPAPAERSTRPPEAPRELGNMRPGDTFQHLRWAEILEPLRWTYAGYEVIDGAEVELWRRPGAESYCSMKCWPNGGAVVWSSAVAPARTKWGKFAAWVHLAHGGDFDKAARAVRRAGDERAAARRKGAA
;
A
#
# COMPACT_ATOMS: atom_id res chain seq x y z
N MET A 1 -2.33 -14.44 -28.13
CA MET A 1 -2.87 -13.18 -27.58
C MET A 1 -4.18 -12.96 -28.26
N ASP A 2 -5.19 -12.64 -27.47
CA ASP A 2 -6.52 -12.37 -27.98
C ASP A 2 -6.73 -10.85 -27.95
N ARG A 3 -6.61 -10.23 -29.11
CA ARG A 3 -6.78 -8.78 -29.27
C ARG A 3 -8.22 -8.37 -28.94
N ASP A 4 -9.18 -9.20 -29.34
CA ASP A 4 -10.59 -8.89 -29.19
C ASP A 4 -10.97 -8.95 -27.71
N GLU A 5 -10.46 -9.95 -26.98
CA GLU A 5 -10.63 -10.02 -25.51
C GLU A 5 -10.02 -8.82 -24.77
N VAL A 6 -8.84 -8.34 -25.18
CA VAL A 6 -8.24 -7.11 -24.62
C VAL A 6 -9.16 -5.90 -24.87
N GLY A 7 -9.61 -5.74 -26.12
CA GLY A 7 -10.46 -4.61 -26.53
C GLY A 7 -11.81 -4.62 -25.82
N ASP A 8 -12.45 -5.78 -25.71
CA ASP A 8 -13.74 -5.94 -25.06
C ASP A 8 -13.65 -5.63 -23.56
N TRP A 9 -12.60 -6.11 -22.90
CA TRP A 9 -12.35 -5.76 -21.50
C TRP A 9 -12.07 -4.27 -21.29
N LEU A 10 -11.25 -3.66 -22.16
CA LEU A 10 -10.97 -2.23 -22.10
C LEU A 10 -12.26 -1.39 -22.26
N ARG A 11 -13.13 -1.74 -23.21
CA ARG A 11 -14.41 -1.05 -23.41
C ARG A 11 -15.38 -1.30 -22.25
N LEU A 12 -15.39 -2.52 -21.69
CA LEU A 12 -16.21 -2.87 -20.54
C LEU A 12 -15.89 -1.99 -19.33
N VAL A 13 -14.60 -1.85 -18.98
CA VAL A 13 -14.15 -1.11 -17.80
C VAL A 13 -14.10 0.40 -18.05
N TYR A 14 -13.54 0.84 -19.18
CA TYR A 14 -13.19 2.25 -19.40
C TYR A 14 -14.08 2.98 -20.42
N GLY A 15 -14.89 2.27 -21.20
CA GLY A 15 -15.67 2.87 -22.29
C GLY A 15 -16.73 3.88 -21.86
N ARG A 16 -16.97 4.03 -20.55
CA ARG A 16 -17.87 5.02 -19.94
C ARG A 16 -17.15 6.25 -19.40
N CYS A 17 -15.82 6.24 -19.37
CA CYS A 17 -15.03 7.41 -19.00
C CYS A 17 -15.04 8.43 -20.14
N PRO A 18 -14.81 9.72 -19.86
CA PRO A 18 -14.65 10.72 -20.90
C PRO A 18 -13.55 10.36 -21.90
N GLY A 19 -13.84 10.57 -23.19
CA GLY A 19 -13.00 10.11 -24.28
C GLY A 19 -11.60 10.73 -24.28
N ASP A 20 -11.44 11.93 -23.71
CA ASP A 20 -10.18 12.67 -23.60
C ASP A 20 -9.28 12.22 -22.45
N ALA A 21 -9.80 11.43 -21.50
CA ALA A 21 -9.02 10.85 -20.41
C ALA A 21 -7.98 9.85 -20.94
N TRP A 22 -6.83 9.74 -20.27
CA TRP A 22 -5.69 8.95 -20.73
C TRP A 22 -5.54 7.63 -19.99
N LEU A 23 -5.35 6.53 -20.71
CA LEU A 23 -4.97 5.24 -20.15
C LEU A 23 -3.51 4.90 -20.44
N ALA A 24 -2.86 4.36 -19.41
CA ALA A 24 -1.48 3.91 -19.49
C ALA A 24 -1.41 2.37 -19.49
N ALA A 25 -0.79 1.80 -20.53
CA ALA A 25 -0.33 0.43 -20.51
C ALA A 25 1.18 0.37 -20.21
N SER A 26 1.52 -0.37 -19.17
CA SER A 26 2.88 -0.60 -18.69
C SER A 26 3.34 -2.01 -19.03
N MET A 27 4.66 -2.20 -19.13
CA MET A 27 5.25 -3.51 -19.38
C MET A 27 6.44 -3.79 -18.45
N ILE A 28 6.71 -5.06 -18.22
CA ILE A 28 8.00 -5.55 -17.71
C ILE A 28 8.71 -6.29 -18.83
N ALA A 29 9.86 -5.75 -19.26
CA ALA A 29 10.70 -6.41 -20.25
C ALA A 29 11.19 -7.75 -19.72
N ARG A 30 11.14 -8.79 -20.56
CA ARG A 30 11.60 -10.16 -20.21
C ARG A 30 12.99 -10.48 -20.73
N THR A 31 13.44 -9.73 -21.73
CA THR A 31 14.69 -9.95 -22.43
C THR A 31 15.44 -8.62 -22.57
N GLY A 32 16.76 -8.72 -22.83
CA GLY A 32 17.64 -7.57 -23.00
C GLY A 32 18.06 -6.88 -21.69
N GLU A 33 18.88 -5.84 -21.82
CA GLU A 33 19.52 -5.11 -20.69
C GLU A 33 18.54 -4.51 -19.68
N LYS A 34 17.27 -4.36 -20.08
CA LYS A 34 16.21 -3.73 -19.29
C LYS A 34 15.27 -4.75 -18.65
N ALA A 35 15.59 -6.04 -18.72
CA ALA A 35 14.76 -7.11 -18.18
C ALA A 35 14.44 -6.89 -16.68
N GLY A 36 13.20 -7.23 -16.29
CA GLY A 36 12.71 -7.12 -14.92
C GLY A 36 12.30 -5.72 -14.48
N ARG A 37 12.48 -4.67 -15.31
CA ARG A 37 12.07 -3.30 -14.97
C ARG A 37 10.71 -2.95 -15.55
N LEU A 38 9.80 -2.45 -14.70
CA LEU A 38 8.53 -1.87 -15.11
C LEU A 38 8.73 -0.56 -15.86
N ARG A 39 8.00 -0.36 -16.95
CA ARG A 39 8.00 0.88 -17.74
C ARG A 39 6.62 1.14 -18.31
N ALA A 40 6.16 2.39 -18.26
CA ALA A 40 5.06 2.80 -19.10
C ALA A 40 5.48 2.69 -20.57
N ARG A 41 4.64 2.07 -21.39
CA ARG A 41 4.95 1.79 -22.79
C ARG A 41 4.05 2.57 -23.73
N SER A 42 2.75 2.52 -23.46
CA SER A 42 1.71 3.04 -24.33
C SER A 42 0.77 3.92 -23.53
N PHE A 43 0.37 5.02 -24.17
CA PHE A 43 -0.63 5.96 -23.67
C PHE A 43 -1.63 6.20 -24.78
N ARG A 44 -2.91 6.03 -24.48
CA ARG A 44 -4.00 6.36 -25.42
C ARG A 44 -5.14 7.01 -24.66
N GLN A 45 -5.84 7.89 -25.34
CA GLN A 45 -7.09 8.42 -24.87
C GLN A 45 -8.17 7.33 -24.91
N VAL A 46 -9.20 7.46 -24.10
CA VAL A 46 -10.30 6.50 -23.99
C VAL A 46 -11.12 6.42 -25.28
N ASP A 47 -11.08 7.41 -26.16
CA ASP A 47 -11.67 7.33 -27.49
C ASP A 47 -10.90 6.43 -28.48
N ASP A 48 -9.66 6.03 -28.15
CA ASP A 48 -8.76 5.22 -28.98
C ASP A 48 -8.37 3.89 -28.29
N LEU A 49 -9.33 3.28 -27.58
CA LEU A 49 -9.13 2.00 -26.86
C LEU A 49 -8.74 0.85 -27.79
N ASP A 50 -9.22 0.83 -29.03
CA ASP A 50 -8.91 -0.23 -30.00
C ASP A 50 -7.41 -0.24 -30.35
N ARG A 51 -6.81 0.94 -30.45
CA ARG A 51 -5.38 1.08 -30.68
C ARG A 51 -4.58 0.76 -29.42
N LEU A 52 -5.10 1.07 -28.24
CA LEU A 52 -4.48 0.62 -26.99
C LEU A 52 -4.49 -0.91 -26.91
N ALA A 53 -5.59 -1.56 -27.29
CA ALA A 53 -5.72 -3.01 -27.33
C ALA A 53 -4.68 -3.64 -28.26
N ASP A 54 -4.48 -3.07 -29.44
CA ASP A 54 -3.43 -3.48 -30.38
C ASP A 54 -2.03 -3.41 -29.78
N GLU A 55 -1.72 -2.29 -29.13
CA GLU A 55 -0.41 -2.08 -28.52
C GLU A 55 -0.17 -3.01 -27.34
N VAL A 56 -1.21 -3.26 -26.53
CA VAL A 56 -1.19 -4.23 -25.43
C VAL A 56 -0.96 -5.63 -25.97
N ALA A 57 -1.76 -6.10 -26.95
CA ALA A 57 -1.65 -7.44 -27.52
C ALA A 57 -0.26 -7.66 -28.14
N THR A 58 0.22 -6.70 -28.93
CA THR A 58 1.55 -6.74 -29.56
C THR A 58 2.67 -6.77 -28.51
N THR A 59 2.62 -5.87 -27.52
CA THR A 59 3.65 -5.82 -26.46
C THR A 59 3.65 -7.11 -25.65
N ALA A 60 2.46 -7.64 -25.39
CA ALA A 60 2.29 -8.81 -24.58
C ALA A 60 2.86 -10.07 -25.26
N GLU A 61 3.09 -10.12 -26.57
CA GLU A 61 3.74 -11.27 -27.24
C GLU A 61 5.08 -11.66 -26.60
N ARG A 62 5.83 -10.66 -26.11
CA ARG A 62 7.19 -10.84 -25.58
C ARG A 62 7.34 -10.40 -24.13
N HIS A 63 6.36 -9.70 -23.57
CA HIS A 63 6.49 -9.01 -22.29
C HIS A 63 5.28 -9.25 -21.39
N ASP A 64 5.47 -9.05 -20.08
CA ASP A 64 4.34 -8.89 -19.18
C ASP A 64 3.76 -7.49 -19.39
N VAL A 65 2.44 -7.39 -19.51
CA VAL A 65 1.74 -6.11 -19.71
C VAL A 65 0.72 -5.92 -18.59
N TYR A 66 0.51 -4.66 -18.23
CA TYR A 66 -0.43 -4.22 -17.21
C TYR A 66 -1.11 -2.93 -17.68
N VAL A 67 -2.35 -2.72 -17.28
CA VAL A 67 -3.13 -1.50 -17.56
C VAL A 67 -3.47 -0.82 -16.23
N GLY A 68 -3.41 0.51 -16.19
CA GLY A 68 -3.78 1.29 -15.00
C GLY A 68 -5.27 1.18 -14.70
N CYS A 69 -5.62 1.02 -13.43
CA CYS A 69 -7.01 0.87 -12.98
C CYS A 69 -7.83 2.17 -13.12
N CYS A 70 -7.18 3.33 -13.00
CA CYS A 70 -7.82 4.64 -13.18
C CYS A 70 -7.23 5.36 -14.40
N PRO A 71 -8.06 5.89 -15.32
CA PRO A 71 -7.63 6.87 -16.31
C PRO A 71 -7.04 8.13 -15.67
N LEU A 72 -6.15 8.77 -16.42
CA LEU A 72 -5.38 9.95 -16.03
C LEU A 72 -5.96 11.21 -16.69
N ASP A 73 -5.71 12.36 -16.07
CA ASP A 73 -6.16 13.67 -16.59
C ASP A 73 -5.39 14.06 -17.87
N ASP A 74 -4.09 13.80 -17.87
CA ASP A 74 -3.22 14.01 -19.03
C ASP A 74 -2.16 12.90 -19.09
N ARG A 75 -1.48 12.80 -20.22
CA ARG A 75 -0.31 11.95 -20.39
C ARG A 75 0.82 12.45 -19.47
N PRO A 76 1.27 11.63 -18.50
CA PRO A 76 2.33 12.04 -17.60
C PRO A 76 3.66 12.21 -18.34
N ALA A 77 4.41 13.24 -17.98
CA ALA A 77 5.72 13.53 -18.58
C ALA A 77 6.73 12.39 -18.34
N LYS A 78 6.61 11.67 -17.21
CA LYS A 78 7.47 10.55 -16.83
C LYS A 78 6.67 9.46 -16.12
N GLY A 79 7.10 8.22 -16.28
CA GLY A 79 6.49 7.10 -15.57
C GLY A 79 5.12 6.75 -16.15
N ARG A 80 4.28 6.11 -15.33
CA ARG A 80 2.97 5.54 -15.72
C ARG A 80 1.78 6.33 -15.17
N GLY A 81 2.03 7.45 -14.52
CA GLY A 81 1.06 8.12 -13.65
C GLY A 81 1.15 7.64 -12.20
N THR A 82 0.66 8.48 -11.31
CA THR A 82 0.54 8.33 -9.87
C THR A 82 -0.92 8.58 -9.46
N ALA A 83 -1.25 8.41 -8.17
CA ALA A 83 -2.61 8.65 -7.70
C ALA A 83 -3.05 10.11 -7.89
N ALA A 84 -2.11 11.05 -7.89
CA ALA A 84 -2.36 12.46 -8.15
C ALA A 84 -2.72 12.74 -9.63
N ASP A 85 -2.31 11.86 -10.55
CA ASP A 85 -2.62 12.00 -11.97
C ASP A 85 -3.97 11.35 -12.33
N ALA A 86 -4.57 10.57 -11.43
CA ALA A 86 -5.84 9.89 -11.68
C ALA A 86 -6.99 10.90 -11.81
N ALA A 87 -7.82 10.73 -12.84
CA ALA A 87 -8.93 11.60 -13.19
C ALA A 87 -10.29 10.94 -13.05
N TYR A 88 -10.37 9.61 -13.19
CA TYR A 88 -11.63 8.88 -13.07
C TYR A 88 -11.42 7.57 -12.32
N LEU A 89 -12.36 7.23 -11.44
CA LEU A 89 -12.50 5.90 -10.84
C LEU A 89 -13.58 5.14 -11.64
N PRO A 90 -13.20 4.20 -12.53
CA PRO A 90 -14.18 3.46 -13.34
C PRO A 90 -14.75 2.24 -12.60
N ALA A 91 -14.04 1.75 -11.59
CA ALA A 91 -14.35 0.51 -10.89
C ALA A 91 -13.62 0.47 -9.55
N LEU A 92 -14.06 -0.42 -8.66
CA LEU A 92 -13.23 -0.97 -7.58
C LEU A 92 -12.69 -2.34 -8.00
N TRP A 93 -11.60 -2.79 -7.38
CA TRP A 93 -10.91 -4.03 -7.78
C TRP A 93 -10.25 -4.73 -6.60
N ALA A 94 -9.83 -5.97 -6.81
CA ALA A 94 -8.90 -6.68 -5.92
C ALA A 94 -7.83 -7.43 -6.75
N ASP A 95 -6.77 -7.89 -6.07
CA ASP A 95 -5.77 -8.82 -6.62
C ASP A 95 -5.62 -9.98 -5.63
N LEU A 96 -6.39 -11.05 -5.87
CA LEU A 96 -6.51 -12.21 -5.00
C LEU A 96 -5.52 -13.29 -5.44
N ASP A 97 -4.33 -13.26 -4.84
CA ASP A 97 -3.28 -14.23 -5.11
C ASP A 97 -3.67 -15.65 -4.68
N VAL A 98 -3.46 -16.63 -5.55
CA VAL A 98 -3.66 -18.05 -5.22
C VAL A 98 -2.30 -18.68 -4.88
N ALA A 99 -2.26 -19.48 -3.81
CA ALA A 99 -1.07 -20.16 -3.37
C ALA A 99 -0.45 -21.00 -4.51
N GLY A 100 0.83 -20.79 -4.78
CA GLY A 100 1.53 -21.49 -5.85
C GLY A 100 2.83 -20.81 -6.27
N PRO A 101 3.50 -21.36 -7.30
CA PRO A 101 4.78 -20.85 -7.76
C PRO A 101 4.72 -19.35 -8.13
N GLY A 102 5.53 -18.54 -7.45
CA GLY A 102 5.59 -17.09 -7.65
C GLY A 102 4.73 -16.26 -6.71
N HIS A 103 3.97 -16.88 -5.81
CA HIS A 103 3.24 -16.22 -4.73
C HIS A 103 3.63 -16.91 -3.42
N SER A 104 4.37 -16.19 -2.58
CA SER A 104 4.68 -16.64 -1.23
C SER A 104 3.76 -15.89 -0.28
N PRO A 105 3.10 -16.57 0.67
CA PRO A 105 2.43 -15.86 1.75
C PRO A 105 3.46 -15.01 2.50
N PRO A 106 3.00 -13.99 3.25
CA PRO A 106 3.82 -13.32 4.24
C PRO A 106 4.56 -14.36 5.12
N ALA A 107 5.81 -14.06 5.49
CA ALA A 107 6.59 -14.97 6.34
C ALA A 107 5.91 -15.23 7.69
N GLU A 108 5.12 -14.27 8.15
CA GLU A 108 4.26 -14.31 9.33
C GLU A 108 2.89 -13.74 8.91
N GLY A 109 1.78 -14.46 9.16
CA GLY A 109 0.45 -14.05 8.73
C GLY A 109 -0.45 -15.21 8.26
N LEU A 110 -1.59 -14.87 7.68
CA LEU A 110 -2.51 -15.84 7.09
C LEU A 110 -1.93 -16.43 5.78
N PRO A 111 -2.25 -17.69 5.44
CA PRO A 111 -1.87 -18.26 4.16
C PRO A 111 -2.65 -17.63 3.00
N LEU A 112 -2.14 -17.77 1.78
CA LEU A 112 -2.89 -17.44 0.57
C LEU A 112 -4.00 -18.48 0.30
N PRO A 113 -5.12 -18.11 -0.34
CA PRO A 113 -6.12 -19.05 -0.82
C PRO A 113 -5.48 -20.21 -1.61
N PRO A 114 -5.75 -21.49 -1.27
CA PRO A 114 -5.09 -22.63 -1.91
C PRO A 114 -5.61 -22.94 -3.32
N THR A 115 -6.80 -22.42 -3.67
CA THR A 115 -7.46 -22.67 -4.95
C THR A 115 -8.15 -21.41 -5.45
N ARG A 116 -8.50 -21.38 -6.75
CA ARG A 116 -9.32 -20.32 -7.34
C ARG A 116 -10.70 -20.23 -6.71
N ALA A 117 -11.31 -21.37 -6.38
CA ALA A 117 -12.57 -21.42 -5.66
C ALA A 117 -12.45 -20.77 -4.27
N ALA A 118 -11.36 -21.01 -3.54
CA ALA A 118 -11.12 -20.33 -2.27
C ALA A 118 -10.88 -18.82 -2.45
N ALA A 119 -10.25 -18.40 -3.56
CA ALA A 119 -10.10 -16.99 -3.89
C ALA A 119 -11.43 -16.32 -4.26
N ILE A 120 -12.33 -17.00 -4.99
CA ILE A 120 -13.70 -16.51 -5.25
C ILE A 120 -14.47 -16.38 -3.93
N ASP A 121 -14.34 -17.39 -3.05
CA ASP A 121 -14.99 -17.40 -1.75
C ASP A 121 -14.59 -16.17 -0.91
N VAL A 122 -13.35 -15.67 -0.97
CA VAL A 122 -12.92 -14.43 -0.27
C VAL A 122 -13.92 -13.28 -0.42
N VAL A 123 -14.51 -13.11 -1.61
CA VAL A 123 -15.39 -11.97 -1.93
C VAL A 123 -16.87 -12.35 -1.95
N SER A 124 -17.26 -13.56 -1.53
CA SER A 124 -18.65 -14.02 -1.62
C SER A 124 -19.62 -13.27 -0.69
N ASP A 125 -19.11 -12.63 0.36
CA ASP A 125 -19.90 -11.85 1.33
C ASP A 125 -19.92 -10.35 0.98
N LEU A 126 -19.21 -9.96 -0.08
CA LEU A 126 -19.25 -8.63 -0.69
C LEU A 126 -20.23 -8.66 -1.88
N PRO A 127 -20.62 -7.49 -2.43
CA PRO A 127 -21.31 -7.44 -3.71
C PRO A 127 -20.62 -8.33 -4.74
N THR A 128 -21.38 -9.01 -5.59
CA THR A 128 -20.80 -9.92 -6.58
C THR A 128 -19.96 -9.13 -7.60
N PRO A 129 -18.71 -9.50 -7.89
CA PRO A 129 -17.94 -8.81 -8.92
C PRO A 129 -18.65 -8.79 -10.27
N SER A 130 -18.50 -7.69 -11.03
CA SER A 130 -19.00 -7.59 -12.40
C SER A 130 -18.24 -8.52 -13.34
N VAL A 131 -16.94 -8.71 -13.09
CA VAL A 131 -16.10 -9.67 -13.83
C VAL A 131 -14.95 -10.17 -12.98
N PHE A 132 -14.57 -11.42 -13.19
CA PHE A 132 -13.31 -11.98 -12.71
C PHE A 132 -12.32 -12.15 -13.86
N VAL A 133 -11.09 -11.68 -13.66
CA VAL A 133 -9.97 -11.97 -14.57
C VAL A 133 -9.02 -12.96 -13.89
N ASP A 134 -8.78 -14.13 -14.48
CA ASP A 134 -7.69 -15.01 -14.03
C ASP A 134 -6.37 -14.42 -14.53
N SER A 135 -5.51 -13.99 -13.60
CA SER A 135 -4.24 -13.33 -13.89
C SER A 135 -3.12 -14.32 -14.26
N GLY A 136 -3.42 -15.62 -14.26
CA GLY A 136 -2.47 -16.72 -14.33
C GLY A 136 -1.83 -17.07 -12.99
N GLY A 137 -2.06 -16.28 -11.94
CA GLY A 137 -1.55 -16.53 -10.57
C GLY A 137 -2.55 -16.35 -9.45
N GLY A 138 -3.71 -15.79 -9.79
CA GLY A 138 -4.73 -15.37 -8.86
C GLY A 138 -5.91 -14.82 -9.65
N LEU A 139 -6.84 -14.20 -8.95
CA LEU A 139 -8.03 -13.61 -9.55
C LEU A 139 -8.06 -12.11 -9.32
N GLN A 140 -8.47 -11.37 -10.33
CA GLN A 140 -8.67 -9.93 -10.29
C GLN A 140 -10.16 -9.67 -10.47
N PRO A 141 -10.95 -9.66 -9.39
CA PRO A 141 -12.34 -9.23 -9.46
C PRO A 141 -12.42 -7.72 -9.67
N TRP A 142 -13.40 -7.30 -10.46
CA TRP A 142 -13.72 -5.90 -10.75
C TRP A 142 -15.19 -5.62 -10.46
N TRP A 143 -15.47 -4.52 -9.76
CA TRP A 143 -16.80 -3.96 -9.53
C TRP A 143 -16.92 -2.68 -10.34
N ILE A 144 -17.46 -2.79 -11.55
CA ILE A 144 -17.41 -1.73 -12.55
C ILE A 144 -18.56 -0.75 -12.31
N LEU A 145 -18.28 0.54 -12.27
CA LEU A 145 -19.28 1.57 -12.05
C LEU A 145 -20.07 1.85 -13.33
N ALA A 146 -21.39 2.00 -13.20
CA ALA A 146 -22.27 2.46 -14.26
C ALA A 146 -21.92 3.89 -14.69
N ARG A 147 -21.45 4.70 -13.74
CA ARG A 147 -21.00 6.08 -13.92
C ARG A 147 -19.62 6.22 -13.27
N PRO A 148 -18.52 6.32 -14.05
CA PRO A 148 -17.20 6.57 -13.49
C PRO A 148 -17.21 7.83 -12.63
N LEU A 149 -16.63 7.75 -11.43
CA LEU A 149 -16.54 8.88 -10.52
C LEU A 149 -15.37 9.78 -10.96
N ALA A 150 -15.66 11.04 -11.26
CA ALA A 150 -14.63 12.04 -11.55
C ALA A 150 -13.80 12.31 -10.28
N ILE A 151 -12.48 12.34 -10.44
CA ILE A 151 -11.50 12.64 -9.41
C ILE A 151 -10.96 14.03 -9.69
N VAL A 152 -11.41 14.98 -8.89
CA VAL A 152 -11.05 16.40 -8.96
C VAL A 152 -10.43 16.82 -7.63
N ASP A 153 -9.70 17.92 -7.61
CA ASP A 153 -8.93 18.32 -6.43
C ASP A 153 -9.77 18.41 -5.14
N ASP A 154 -11.05 18.82 -5.24
CA ASP A 154 -11.96 18.94 -4.10
C ASP A 154 -12.40 17.60 -3.49
N ASN A 155 -12.36 16.49 -4.24
CA ASN A 155 -12.81 15.17 -3.78
C ASN A 155 -11.71 14.10 -3.73
N ARG A 156 -10.45 14.44 -4.05
CA ARG A 156 -9.34 13.47 -4.09
C ARG A 156 -9.17 12.68 -2.79
N ASP A 157 -9.25 13.33 -1.64
CA ASP A 157 -9.11 12.67 -0.33
C ASP A 157 -10.29 11.73 -0.05
N GLU A 158 -11.51 12.12 -0.42
CA GLU A 158 -12.71 11.27 -0.29
C GLU A 158 -12.60 10.03 -1.17
N VAL A 159 -12.18 10.19 -2.43
CA VAL A 159 -11.97 9.06 -3.36
C VAL A 159 -10.85 8.15 -2.86
N ALA A 160 -9.75 8.72 -2.35
CA ALA A 160 -8.67 7.94 -1.79
C ALA A 160 -9.14 7.10 -0.59
N GLU A 161 -9.94 7.68 0.31
CA GLU A 161 -10.50 6.97 1.46
C GLU A 161 -11.56 5.94 1.05
N LEU A 162 -12.34 6.20 0.00
CA LEU A 162 -13.27 5.23 -0.58
C LEU A 162 -12.52 4.01 -1.10
N VAL A 163 -11.48 4.21 -1.91
CA VAL A 163 -10.65 3.13 -2.45
C VAL A 163 -9.97 2.38 -1.30
N ALA A 164 -9.38 3.08 -0.32
CA ALA A 164 -8.77 2.46 0.84
C ALA A 164 -9.78 1.68 1.71
N GLY A 165 -11.00 2.18 1.87
CA GLY A 165 -12.08 1.51 2.60
C GLY A 165 -12.53 0.22 1.95
N TRP A 166 -12.52 0.18 0.62
CA TRP A 166 -12.72 -1.04 -0.13
C TRP A 166 -11.59 -2.05 0.09
N GLY A 167 -10.34 -1.59 0.08
CA GLY A 167 -9.17 -2.41 0.42
C GLY A 167 -9.26 -3.06 1.78
N ARG A 168 -9.62 -2.28 2.80
CA ARG A 168 -9.84 -2.78 4.15
C ARG A 168 -10.98 -3.80 4.22
N ALA A 169 -12.06 -3.59 3.46
CA ALA A 169 -13.15 -4.56 3.36
C ALA A 169 -12.66 -5.89 2.78
N LEU A 170 -11.85 -5.87 1.70
CA LEU A 170 -11.27 -7.06 1.08
C LEU A 170 -10.31 -7.79 2.04
N VAL A 171 -9.44 -7.06 2.74
CA VAL A 171 -8.53 -7.64 3.75
C VAL A 171 -9.32 -8.29 4.88
N ALA A 172 -10.36 -7.61 5.39
CA ALA A 172 -11.22 -8.15 6.43
C ALA A 172 -11.98 -9.40 5.96
N ALA A 173 -12.51 -9.39 4.73
CA ALA A 173 -13.20 -10.53 4.14
C ALA A 173 -12.27 -11.74 3.98
N GLY A 174 -11.04 -11.53 3.48
CA GLY A 174 -10.02 -12.57 3.43
C GLY A 174 -9.69 -13.13 4.81
N ALA A 175 -9.45 -12.24 5.79
CA ALA A 175 -9.11 -12.65 7.14
C ALA A 175 -10.22 -13.45 7.82
N ALA A 176 -11.49 -13.09 7.60
CA ALA A 176 -12.64 -13.84 8.11
C ALA A 176 -12.69 -15.28 7.57
N LYS A 177 -12.13 -15.52 6.39
CA LYS A 177 -12.02 -16.85 5.75
C LYS A 177 -10.66 -17.52 5.98
N GLY A 178 -9.79 -16.91 6.79
CA GLY A 178 -8.46 -17.43 7.10
C GLY A 178 -7.43 -17.22 5.99
N TRP A 179 -7.69 -16.32 5.06
CA TRP A 179 -6.83 -16.04 3.90
C TRP A 179 -6.20 -14.66 3.95
N HIS A 180 -4.95 -14.57 3.49
CA HIS A 180 -4.28 -13.30 3.25
C HIS A 180 -4.75 -12.69 1.92
N VAL A 181 -4.98 -11.38 1.93
CA VAL A 181 -5.31 -10.56 0.77
C VAL A 181 -4.39 -9.36 0.79
N ASP A 182 -3.70 -9.09 -0.32
CA ASP A 182 -2.88 -7.89 -0.46
C ASP A 182 -3.78 -6.66 -0.65
N ASP A 183 -3.55 -5.61 0.13
CA ASP A 183 -4.22 -4.34 -0.11
C ASP A 183 -3.62 -3.65 -1.35
N VAL A 184 -4.37 -3.73 -2.45
CA VAL A 184 -4.00 -3.14 -3.73
C VAL A 184 -4.75 -1.84 -4.05
N SER A 185 -5.36 -1.24 -3.04
CA SER A 185 -6.33 -0.15 -3.20
C SER A 185 -5.64 1.21 -3.28
N ASP A 186 -5.02 1.43 -4.43
CA ASP A 186 -4.30 2.65 -4.80
C ASP A 186 -4.83 3.11 -6.17
N PRO A 187 -5.30 4.35 -6.36
CA PRO A 187 -5.75 4.84 -7.67
C PRO A 187 -4.70 4.67 -8.80
N ALA A 188 -3.41 4.61 -8.45
CA ALA A 188 -2.35 4.26 -9.40
C ALA A 188 -2.12 2.76 -9.54
N ARG A 189 -3.03 1.87 -9.14
CA ARG A 189 -2.84 0.43 -9.30
C ARG A 189 -2.80 0.06 -10.78
N ILE A 190 -2.02 -0.98 -11.10
CA ILE A 190 -1.99 -1.60 -12.41
C ILE A 190 -2.29 -3.08 -12.27
N LEU A 191 -3.13 -3.59 -13.17
CA LEU A 191 -3.59 -4.98 -13.19
C LEU A 191 -3.40 -5.58 -14.58
N ARG A 192 -3.55 -6.90 -14.71
CA ARG A 192 -3.24 -7.60 -15.96
C ARG A 192 -4.48 -7.59 -16.87
N PRO A 193 -4.38 -7.10 -18.11
CA PRO A 193 -5.49 -7.18 -19.03
C PRO A 193 -5.70 -8.63 -19.53
N PRO A 194 -6.95 -9.12 -19.63
CA PRO A 194 -7.27 -10.38 -20.30
C PRO A 194 -6.88 -10.34 -21.79
N GLY A 195 -6.80 -11.51 -22.42
CA GLY A 195 -6.22 -11.68 -23.75
C GLY A 195 -4.68 -11.65 -23.80
N THR A 196 -4.02 -11.45 -22.64
CA THR A 196 -2.56 -11.47 -22.51
C THR A 196 -2.03 -12.76 -21.87
N VAL A 197 -0.72 -12.82 -21.60
CA VAL A 197 -0.05 -13.99 -21.01
C VAL A 197 0.89 -13.51 -19.92
N ASN A 198 0.71 -14.08 -18.75
CA ASN A 198 1.57 -13.91 -17.61
C ASN A 198 2.85 -14.72 -17.77
N ARG A 199 4.00 -14.04 -17.82
CA ARG A 199 5.34 -14.61 -18.04
C ARG A 199 6.24 -14.44 -16.83
N LYS A 200 5.66 -14.37 -15.63
CA LYS A 200 6.43 -14.30 -14.38
C LYS A 200 7.41 -15.50 -14.33
N PRO A 201 8.72 -15.28 -14.14
CA PRO A 201 9.74 -16.31 -14.34
C PRO A 201 9.66 -17.45 -13.32
N SER A 202 8.98 -17.21 -12.19
CA SER A 202 8.75 -18.19 -11.14
C SER A 202 7.74 -19.27 -11.51
N ARG A 203 7.10 -19.19 -12.69
CA ARG A 203 6.11 -20.16 -13.18
C ARG A 203 6.13 -20.32 -14.69
N ALA A 204 5.47 -21.36 -15.17
CA ALA A 204 5.17 -21.51 -16.60
C ALA A 204 4.29 -20.33 -17.07
N PRO A 205 4.45 -19.89 -18.34
CA PRO A 205 3.57 -18.89 -18.91
C PRO A 205 2.10 -19.31 -18.80
N ALA A 206 1.25 -18.42 -18.28
CA ALA A 206 -0.17 -18.68 -18.07
C ALA A 206 -1.02 -17.63 -18.80
N PRO A 207 -2.08 -18.01 -19.52
CA PRO A 207 -2.96 -17.04 -20.15
C PRO A 207 -3.66 -16.20 -19.07
N VAL A 208 -3.95 -14.94 -19.43
CA VAL A 208 -4.81 -14.04 -18.66
C VAL A 208 -6.12 -13.94 -19.41
N PHE A 209 -7.24 -14.26 -18.76
CA PHE A 209 -8.54 -14.35 -19.42
C PHE A 209 -9.68 -13.99 -18.46
N ILE A 210 -10.82 -13.59 -19.02
CA ILE A 210 -12.06 -13.41 -18.25
C ILE A 210 -12.61 -14.80 -17.88
N VAL A 211 -12.86 -15.04 -16.59
CA VAL A 211 -13.37 -16.33 -16.10
C VAL A 211 -14.83 -16.50 -16.55
N PRO A 212 -15.15 -17.48 -17.41
CA PRO A 212 -16.51 -17.62 -17.93
C PRO A 212 -17.49 -18.06 -16.83
N GLY A 213 -18.64 -17.39 -16.74
CA GLY A 213 -19.71 -17.73 -15.79
C GLY A 213 -19.44 -17.33 -14.34
N GLU A 214 -18.28 -16.72 -14.05
CA GLU A 214 -17.96 -16.14 -12.75
C GLU A 214 -18.03 -14.61 -12.83
N GLY A 215 -18.75 -14.01 -11.88
CA GLY A 215 -19.20 -12.63 -11.99
C GLY A 215 -20.52 -12.55 -12.78
N CYS A 216 -21.53 -11.97 -12.16
CA CYS A 216 -22.90 -11.93 -12.68
C CYS A 216 -23.62 -10.63 -12.31
N ALA A 217 -22.92 -9.69 -11.66
CA ALA A 217 -23.47 -8.37 -11.42
C ALA A 217 -23.33 -7.53 -12.68
N ASP A 218 -24.36 -6.75 -12.97
CA ASP A 218 -24.26 -5.65 -13.91
C ASP A 218 -23.29 -4.58 -13.34
N LEU A 219 -23.31 -3.41 -13.95
CA LEU A 219 -22.60 -2.25 -13.47
C LEU A 219 -23.21 -1.76 -12.14
N TYR A 220 -22.36 -1.18 -11.29
CA TYR A 220 -22.74 -0.69 -9.97
C TYR A 220 -23.01 0.81 -9.97
N ASP A 221 -24.02 1.26 -9.22
CA ASP A 221 -23.92 2.61 -8.66
C ASP A 221 -22.92 2.59 -7.49
N LEU A 222 -22.22 3.70 -7.27
CA LEU A 222 -21.27 3.78 -6.17
C LEU A 222 -21.96 3.65 -4.81
N ASP A 223 -23.21 4.11 -4.73
CA ASP A 223 -24.05 4.00 -3.54
C ASP A 223 -24.34 2.54 -3.15
N ASP A 224 -24.27 1.59 -4.10
CA ASP A 224 -24.44 0.16 -3.83
C ASP A 224 -23.19 -0.46 -3.19
N LEU A 225 -22.01 0.11 -3.44
CA LEU A 225 -20.73 -0.38 -2.91
C LEU A 225 -20.35 0.31 -1.59
N THR A 226 -20.79 1.54 -1.40
CA THR A 226 -20.48 2.38 -0.23
C THR A 226 -20.80 1.72 1.13
N PRO A 227 -21.93 1.00 1.32
CA PRO A 227 -22.26 0.33 2.58
C PRO A 227 -21.27 -0.77 2.99
N HIS A 228 -20.46 -1.26 2.06
CA HIS A 228 -19.50 -2.34 2.28
C HIS A 228 -18.09 -1.81 2.59
N LEU A 229 -17.88 -0.49 2.53
CA LEU A 229 -16.60 0.11 2.87
C LEU A 229 -16.32 -0.05 4.36
N VAL A 230 -15.12 -0.50 4.68
CA VAL A 230 -14.65 -0.53 6.07
C VAL A 230 -13.92 0.78 6.33
N ALA A 231 -14.47 1.62 7.20
CA ALA A 231 -13.82 2.85 7.63
C ALA A 231 -12.44 2.56 8.24
N ALA A 232 -11.51 3.51 8.12
CA ALA A 232 -10.27 3.42 8.88
C ALA A 232 -10.63 3.32 10.37
N PRO A 233 -9.92 2.48 11.16
CA PRO A 233 -10.11 2.51 12.59
C PRO A 233 -9.96 3.95 13.08
N ALA A 234 -10.88 4.39 13.93
CA ALA A 234 -10.75 5.70 14.56
C ALA A 234 -9.33 5.79 15.14
N PRO A 235 -8.61 6.92 14.95
CA PRO A 235 -7.30 7.10 15.56
C PRO A 235 -7.43 6.70 17.02
N ALA A 236 -6.69 5.68 17.46
CA ALA A 236 -6.78 5.21 18.82
C ALA A 236 -6.61 6.42 19.74
N GLU A 237 -7.59 6.66 20.62
CA GLU A 237 -7.45 7.70 21.63
C GLU A 237 -6.14 7.42 22.34
N ARG A 238 -5.24 8.42 22.32
CA ARG A 238 -3.97 8.39 23.04
C ARG A 238 -4.24 7.74 24.39
N SER A 239 -3.57 6.63 24.69
CA SER A 239 -3.49 6.17 26.07
C SER A 239 -2.86 7.31 26.88
N THR A 240 -3.71 8.04 27.60
CA THR A 240 -3.31 9.07 28.57
C THR A 240 -2.76 8.43 29.82
N ARG A 241 -2.81 7.09 29.93
CA ARG A 241 -2.23 6.33 31.03
C ARG A 241 -0.70 6.46 30.95
N PRO A 242 -0.06 7.13 31.91
CA PRO A 242 1.39 7.19 31.97
C PRO A 242 1.94 5.76 32.06
N PRO A 243 3.03 5.41 31.35
CA PRO A 243 3.76 4.19 31.66
C PRO A 243 4.12 4.21 33.15
N GLU A 244 3.91 3.09 33.83
CA GLU A 244 4.18 2.96 35.25
C GLU A 244 5.66 3.29 35.49
N ALA A 245 5.93 4.37 36.23
CA ALA A 245 7.30 4.84 36.44
C ALA A 245 8.12 3.74 37.13
N PRO A 246 9.33 3.41 36.63
CA PRO A 246 10.21 2.48 37.33
C PRO A 246 10.48 2.99 38.75
N ARG A 247 10.26 2.12 39.74
CA ARG A 247 10.72 2.35 41.11
C ARG A 247 12.25 2.37 41.07
N GLU A 248 12.81 3.58 41.19
CA GLU A 248 14.22 3.95 41.38
C GLU A 248 15.09 4.15 40.11
N LEU A 249 15.17 5.42 39.66
CA LEU A 249 15.99 5.94 38.56
C LEU A 249 17.46 6.22 38.91
N GLY A 250 18.01 5.59 39.96
CA GLY A 250 19.25 6.05 40.60
C GLY A 250 20.57 5.80 39.85
N ASN A 251 20.70 4.74 39.05
CA ASN A 251 22.02 4.25 38.58
C ASN A 251 22.04 3.65 37.15
N MET A 252 21.04 3.93 36.32
CA MET A 252 20.94 3.31 34.98
C MET A 252 21.91 3.91 33.95
N ARG A 253 22.41 3.08 33.02
CA ARG A 253 23.21 3.57 31.87
C ARG A 253 22.30 4.41 30.95
N PRO A 254 22.82 5.39 30.19
CA PRO A 254 22.00 6.21 29.30
C PRO A 254 21.09 5.42 28.36
N GLY A 255 21.55 4.24 27.88
CA GLY A 255 20.72 3.35 27.06
C GLY A 255 19.54 2.73 27.80
N ASP A 256 19.69 2.42 29.09
CA ASP A 256 18.65 1.79 29.93
C ASP A 256 17.53 2.80 30.24
N THR A 257 17.88 4.06 30.48
CA THR A 257 16.91 5.15 30.68
C THR A 257 15.96 5.32 29.48
N PHE A 258 16.48 5.17 28.27
CA PHE A 258 15.69 5.32 27.04
C PHE A 258 14.73 4.16 26.80
N GLN A 259 14.95 2.98 27.38
CA GLN A 259 13.99 1.86 27.27
C GLN A 259 12.63 2.22 27.87
N HIS A 260 12.63 3.06 28.91
CA HIS A 260 11.44 3.49 29.64
C HIS A 260 10.71 4.69 29.02
N LEU A 261 11.30 5.36 28.02
CA LEU A 261 10.66 6.47 27.32
C LEU A 261 9.71 5.96 26.24
N ARG A 262 8.60 6.65 26.02
CA ARG A 262 7.77 6.45 24.82
C ARG A 262 8.47 7.02 23.59
N TRP A 263 8.13 6.52 22.41
CA TRP A 263 8.65 7.05 21.16
C TRP A 263 8.30 8.53 20.97
N ALA A 264 7.10 8.95 21.38
CA ALA A 264 6.72 10.37 21.38
C ALA A 264 7.67 11.26 22.18
N GLU A 265 8.13 10.80 23.35
CA GLU A 265 9.06 11.55 24.21
C GLU A 265 10.46 11.70 23.59
N ILE A 266 10.78 10.85 22.61
CA ILE A 266 12.03 10.88 21.87
C ILE A 266 11.89 11.70 20.58
N LEU A 267 10.78 11.54 19.86
CA LEU A 267 10.62 11.98 18.47
C LEU A 267 9.93 13.34 18.32
N GLU A 268 8.93 13.65 19.15
CA GLU A 268 8.24 14.95 19.09
C GLU A 268 9.18 16.14 19.35
N PRO A 269 10.14 16.10 20.30
CA PRO A 269 11.13 17.17 20.47
C PRO A 269 12.01 17.39 19.24
N LEU A 270 12.14 16.36 18.40
CA LEU A 270 12.88 16.39 17.13
C LEU A 270 11.99 16.77 15.94
N ARG A 271 10.76 17.22 16.20
CA ARG A 271 9.73 17.64 15.22
C ARG A 271 9.22 16.52 14.31
N TRP A 272 9.41 15.27 14.70
CA TRP A 272 8.78 14.15 14.02
C TRP A 272 7.29 14.12 14.35
N THR A 273 6.49 13.70 13.38
CA THR A 273 5.03 13.67 13.49
C THR A 273 4.55 12.23 13.56
N TYR A 274 3.70 11.92 14.53
CA TYR A 274 3.00 10.64 14.57
C TYR A 274 2.04 10.55 13.37
N ALA A 275 2.08 9.44 12.65
CA ALA A 275 1.36 9.24 11.39
C ALA A 275 0.31 8.12 11.46
N GLY A 276 0.12 7.51 12.64
CA GLY A 276 -0.81 6.40 12.85
C GLY A 276 -0.10 5.17 13.42
N TYR A 277 -0.74 4.02 13.30
CA TYR A 277 -0.17 2.74 13.70
C TYR A 277 -0.55 1.66 12.68
N GLU A 278 0.21 0.58 12.68
CA GLU A 278 -0.13 -0.66 11.98
C GLU A 278 -0.08 -1.81 12.97
N VAL A 279 -0.83 -2.88 12.73
CA VAL A 279 -0.67 -4.13 13.48
C VAL A 279 0.30 -5.02 12.71
N ILE A 280 1.44 -5.33 13.31
CA ILE A 280 2.48 -6.20 12.74
C ILE A 280 2.73 -7.32 13.75
N ASP A 281 2.53 -8.56 13.33
CA ASP A 281 2.70 -9.76 14.16
C ASP A 281 1.90 -9.71 15.48
N GLY A 282 0.69 -9.13 15.40
CA GLY A 282 -0.21 -8.96 16.56
C GLY A 282 0.19 -7.82 17.51
N ALA A 283 1.23 -7.05 17.20
CA ALA A 283 1.64 -5.88 17.97
C ALA A 283 1.27 -4.57 17.26
N GLU A 284 0.77 -3.60 18.00
CA GLU A 284 0.61 -2.23 17.51
C GLU A 284 1.98 -1.58 17.34
N VAL A 285 2.26 -1.11 16.12
CA VAL A 285 3.51 -0.48 15.74
C VAL A 285 3.23 0.95 15.31
N GLU A 286 3.84 1.90 16.01
CA GLU A 286 3.66 3.32 15.75
C GLU A 286 4.35 3.73 14.44
N LEU A 287 3.64 4.45 13.57
CA LEU A 287 4.20 5.05 12.37
C LEU A 287 4.62 6.49 12.65
N TRP A 288 5.86 6.83 12.31
CA TRP A 288 6.43 8.16 12.52
C TRP A 288 6.95 8.74 11.22
N ARG A 289 6.61 10.00 10.96
CA ARG A 289 7.01 10.77 9.77
C ARG A 289 8.04 11.82 10.14
N ARG A 290 9.13 11.89 9.37
CA ARG A 290 10.18 12.91 9.58
C ARG A 290 9.68 14.31 9.16
N PRO A 291 10.30 15.38 9.66
CA PRO A 291 10.05 16.74 9.18
C PRO A 291 10.23 16.83 7.65
N GLY A 292 9.24 17.42 6.97
CA GLY A 292 9.28 17.65 5.52
C GLY A 292 9.20 16.37 4.67
N ALA A 293 8.65 15.28 5.19
CA ALA A 293 8.31 14.12 4.37
C ALA A 293 6.86 14.18 3.87
N GLU A 294 6.68 13.82 2.61
CA GLU A 294 5.37 13.62 1.96
C GLU A 294 4.93 12.14 2.03
N SER A 295 5.84 11.22 2.39
CA SER A 295 5.53 9.80 2.55
C SER A 295 4.71 9.51 3.81
N TYR A 296 3.84 8.49 3.75
CA TYR A 296 2.96 8.10 4.85
C TYR A 296 3.72 7.69 6.13
N CYS A 297 4.91 7.10 5.99
CA CYS A 297 5.76 6.68 7.10
C CYS A 297 7.24 6.94 6.78
N SER A 298 8.03 7.27 7.81
CA SER A 298 9.49 7.35 7.75
C SER A 298 10.18 6.35 8.68
N MET A 299 9.53 5.96 9.77
CA MET A 299 10.03 5.01 10.76
C MET A 299 8.88 4.28 11.46
N LYS A 300 9.00 2.96 11.62
CA LYS A 300 8.05 2.11 12.37
C LYS A 300 8.63 1.81 13.74
N CYS A 301 7.87 2.05 14.80
CA CYS A 301 8.37 2.06 16.18
C CYS A 301 7.52 1.17 17.07
N TRP A 302 8.10 0.11 17.64
CA TRP A 302 7.40 -0.77 18.57
C TRP A 302 7.36 -0.09 19.95
N PRO A 303 6.18 0.07 20.60
CA PRO A 303 6.04 0.82 21.85
C PRO A 303 7.03 0.40 22.95
N ASN A 304 7.22 -0.91 23.11
CA ASN A 304 8.13 -1.52 24.09
C ASN A 304 9.44 -2.02 23.47
N GLY A 305 9.72 -1.66 22.22
CA GLY A 305 10.83 -2.21 21.44
C GLY A 305 11.63 -1.17 20.66
N GLY A 306 12.30 -1.65 19.63
CA GLY A 306 13.10 -0.83 18.71
C GLY A 306 12.27 -0.17 17.61
N ALA A 307 12.97 0.50 16.72
CA ALA A 307 12.42 1.10 15.51
C ALA A 307 13.11 0.55 14.26
N VAL A 308 12.36 0.56 13.16
CA VAL A 308 12.83 0.22 11.82
C VAL A 308 12.66 1.45 10.93
N VAL A 309 13.77 1.93 10.37
CA VAL A 309 13.79 3.10 9.47
C VAL A 309 13.32 2.70 8.09
N TRP A 310 12.32 3.40 7.55
CA TRP A 310 11.76 3.16 6.22
C TRP A 310 12.15 4.22 5.20
N SER A 311 12.62 5.39 5.65
CA SER A 311 13.09 6.48 4.78
C SER A 311 14.61 6.44 4.59
N SER A 312 15.05 6.29 3.33
CA SER A 312 16.47 6.39 2.95
C SER A 312 17.11 7.75 3.25
N ALA A 313 16.30 8.80 3.42
CA ALA A 313 16.76 10.13 3.85
C ALA A 313 17.13 10.20 5.35
N VAL A 314 16.88 9.14 6.13
CA VAL A 314 17.16 9.07 7.56
C VAL A 314 18.33 8.11 7.81
N ALA A 315 18.24 6.91 7.25
CA ALA A 315 19.27 5.88 7.25
C ALA A 315 18.97 4.88 6.11
N PRO A 316 19.88 3.96 5.74
CA PRO A 316 19.55 2.89 4.80
C PRO A 316 18.24 2.19 5.18
N ALA A 317 17.40 1.89 4.18
CA ALA A 317 16.08 1.33 4.44
C ALA A 317 16.20 0.02 5.24
N ARG A 318 15.28 -0.19 6.17
CA ARG A 318 15.23 -1.30 7.13
C ARG A 318 16.35 -1.30 8.19
N THR A 319 17.06 -0.19 8.38
CA THR A 319 17.97 -0.04 9.52
C THR A 319 17.19 -0.18 10.83
N LYS A 320 17.71 -0.99 11.76
CA LYS A 320 17.10 -1.23 13.08
C LYS A 320 17.82 -0.41 14.15
N TRP A 321 17.06 0.29 14.98
CA TRP A 321 17.59 1.07 16.11
C TRP A 321 16.86 0.73 17.40
N GLY A 322 17.59 0.68 18.52
CA GLY A 322 16.98 0.86 19.84
C GLY A 322 16.65 2.34 20.08
N LYS A 323 15.81 2.63 21.08
CA LYS A 323 15.38 4.00 21.43
C LYS A 323 16.54 4.99 21.61
N PHE A 324 17.60 4.59 22.31
CA PHE A 324 18.78 5.43 22.48
C PHE A 324 19.53 5.67 21.16
N ALA A 325 19.73 4.63 20.35
CA ALA A 325 20.41 4.76 19.07
C ALA A 325 19.62 5.66 18.10
N ALA A 326 18.29 5.55 18.08
CA ALA A 326 17.43 6.44 17.30
C ALA A 326 17.63 7.90 17.71
N TRP A 327 17.61 8.20 19.01
CA TRP A 327 17.86 9.56 19.50
C TRP A 327 19.26 10.06 19.14
N VAL A 328 20.30 9.23 19.27
CA VAL A 328 21.68 9.58 18.92
C VAL A 328 21.80 9.94 17.44
N HIS A 329 21.23 9.12 16.55
CA HIS A 329 21.28 9.38 15.11
C HIS A 329 20.51 10.64 14.72
N LEU A 330 19.32 10.85 15.31
CA LEU A 330 18.43 11.95 14.94
C LEU A 330 18.82 13.30 15.57
N ALA A 331 19.29 13.30 16.81
CA ALA A 331 19.61 14.53 17.56
C ALA A 331 21.10 14.89 17.54
N HIS A 332 21.98 13.91 17.34
CA HIS A 332 23.43 14.07 17.47
C HIS A 332 24.22 13.59 16.25
N GLY A 333 23.57 13.29 15.13
CA GLY A 333 24.23 12.89 13.89
C GLY A 333 25.01 11.58 13.99
N GLY A 334 24.65 10.70 14.93
CA GLY A 334 25.33 9.42 15.16
C GLY A 334 26.50 9.48 16.13
N ASP A 335 26.78 10.62 16.75
CA ASP A 335 27.85 10.77 17.75
C ASP A 335 27.38 10.28 19.14
N PHE A 336 27.62 9.00 19.42
CA PHE A 336 27.24 8.34 20.68
C PHE A 336 27.94 8.94 21.90
N ASP A 337 29.17 9.44 21.76
CA ASP A 337 29.93 10.01 22.86
C ASP A 337 29.37 11.38 23.26
N LYS A 338 29.03 12.22 22.28
CA LYS A 338 28.35 13.50 22.49
C LYS A 338 26.97 13.29 23.12
N ALA A 339 26.21 12.32 22.63
CA ALA A 339 24.90 11.96 23.16
C ALA A 339 24.97 11.49 24.62
N ALA A 340 25.91 10.59 24.95
CA ALA A 340 26.08 10.09 26.32
C ALA A 340 26.52 11.19 27.30
N ARG A 341 27.33 12.17 26.85
CA ARG A 341 27.67 13.37 27.66
C ARG A 341 26.45 14.25 27.90
N ALA A 342 25.60 14.46 26.90
CA ALA A 342 24.39 15.26 27.02
C ALA A 342 23.39 14.67 28.04
N VAL A 343 23.18 13.35 28.01
CA VAL A 343 22.29 12.66 28.97
C VAL A 343 22.80 12.78 30.40
N ARG A 344 24.11 12.58 30.62
CA ARG A 344 24.73 12.72 31.96
C ARG A 344 24.57 14.12 32.53
N ARG A 345 24.88 15.15 31.71
CA ARG A 345 24.72 16.55 32.11
C ARG A 345 23.28 16.90 32.50
N ALA A 346 22.29 16.45 31.72
CA ALA A 346 20.88 16.67 32.05
C ALA A 346 20.45 15.95 33.34
N GLY A 347 21.02 14.77 33.62
CA GLY A 347 20.83 14.05 34.87
C GLY A 347 21.39 14.81 36.09
N ASP A 348 22.61 15.32 35.97
CA ASP A 348 23.28 16.09 37.03
C ASP A 348 22.55 17.41 37.34
N GLU A 349 22.09 18.12 36.30
CA GLU A 349 21.31 19.36 36.43
C GLU A 349 19.95 19.11 37.13
N ARG A 350 19.26 18.01 36.80
CA ARG A 350 18.02 17.61 37.48
C ARG A 350 18.25 17.19 38.95
N ALA A 351 19.33 16.48 39.24
CA ALA A 351 19.69 16.11 40.60
C ALA A 351 20.03 17.35 41.45
N ALA A 352 20.74 18.32 40.88
CA ALA A 352 21.05 19.59 41.53
C ALA A 352 19.79 20.44 41.79
N ALA A 353 18.84 20.48 40.86
CA ALA A 353 17.57 21.19 41.03
C ALA A 353 16.70 20.58 42.15
N ARG A 354 16.65 19.23 42.25
CA ARG A 354 15.94 18.53 43.33
C ARG A 354 16.54 18.82 44.71
N ARG A 355 17.87 18.92 44.82
CA ARG A 355 18.54 19.28 46.09
C ARG A 355 18.28 20.73 46.50
N LYS A 356 18.09 21.65 45.54
CA LYS A 356 17.78 23.06 45.81
C LYS A 356 16.31 23.32 46.15
N GLY A 357 15.39 22.48 45.69
CA GLY A 357 13.95 22.59 46.00
C GLY A 357 13.52 21.89 47.30
N ALA A 358 14.44 21.15 47.94
CA ALA A 358 14.21 20.48 49.22
C ALA A 358 14.94 21.17 50.40
N ALA A 359 15.52 22.35 50.17
CA ALA A 359 16.26 23.15 51.14
C ALA A 359 15.44 24.37 51.58
#